data_AF-A0A968F080-F1
#
_entry.id   AF-A0A968F080-F1
#
_cell.length_a   1.000
_cell.length_b   1.000
_cell.length_c   1.000
_cell.angle_alpha   90.00
_cell.angle_beta   90.00
_cell.angle_gamma   90.00
#
_symmetry.space_group_name_H-M   'P 1'
#
loop_
_entity.id
_entity.type
_entity.pdbx_description
1 polymer ?
#
loop_
_entity_poly.entity_id
_entity_poly.type
_entity_poly.pdbx_seq_one_letter_code
_entity_poly.pdbx_strand_id
1 'polypeptide(L)'
;MGVKSYSSAGEKVPRFKSQFFESGEIITRIGTGSLGGKALGLAFIKDTLTSKIDPSNYGNITVNIPTLAVIATDSFDRFMQINNLYEIDFSEMPDDRIAHAFQNAELPPELNGDLRRLIADVRTPLAIRSSSLLED
;
A
#
# COMPACT_ATOMS: atom_id res chain seq x y z
N MET A 1 -18.15 -15.92 16.77
CA MET A 1 -16.92 -15.57 16.04
C MET A 1 -17.04 -14.12 15.60
N GLY A 2 -16.39 -13.19 16.30
CA GLY A 2 -16.48 -11.78 15.99
C GLY A 2 -15.55 -11.43 14.84
N VAL A 3 -16.11 -11.04 13.70
CA VAL A 3 -15.35 -10.36 12.63
C VAL A 3 -14.81 -9.08 13.27
N LYS A 4 -13.50 -9.01 13.53
CA LYS A 4 -12.88 -7.77 13.98
C LYS A 4 -13.07 -6.75 12.86
N SER A 5 -13.80 -5.68 13.14
CA SER A 5 -14.04 -4.62 12.18
C SER A 5 -12.73 -3.86 11.90
N TYR A 6 -12.02 -4.28 10.85
CA TYR A 6 -10.84 -3.59 10.32
C TYR A 6 -11.18 -2.26 9.63
N SER A 7 -12.47 -1.94 9.47
CA SER A 7 -12.94 -0.81 8.66
C SER A 7 -12.38 0.54 9.15
N SER A 8 -12.27 0.72 10.47
CA SER A 8 -11.82 2.00 11.05
C SER A 8 -10.31 2.26 10.98
N ALA A 9 -9.50 1.23 10.68
CA ALA A 9 -8.03 1.39 10.62
C ALA A 9 -7.58 2.00 9.29
N GLY A 10 -8.25 1.65 8.17
CA GLY A 10 -7.94 2.19 6.84
C GLY A 10 -8.40 3.63 6.64
N GLU A 11 -9.55 4.01 7.23
CA GLU A 11 -10.09 5.37 7.15
C GLU A 11 -9.18 6.42 7.80
N LYS A 12 -8.35 6.00 8.75
CA LYS A 12 -7.43 6.87 9.49
C LYS A 12 -6.05 7.01 8.84
N VAL A 13 -5.74 6.27 7.78
CA VAL A 13 -4.43 6.38 7.12
C VAL A 13 -4.35 7.71 6.36
N PRO A 14 -3.40 8.60 6.71
CA PRO A 14 -3.25 9.89 6.06
C PRO A 14 -2.85 9.73 4.59
N ARG A 15 -3.30 10.67 3.76
CA ARG A 15 -2.86 10.73 2.36
C ARG A 15 -1.37 11.05 2.29
N PHE A 16 -0.68 10.40 1.36
CA PHE A 16 0.70 10.71 1.01
C PHE A 16 0.80 12.18 0.58
N LYS A 17 1.86 12.83 1.04
CA LYS A 17 2.25 14.19 0.67
C LYS A 17 3.75 14.18 0.40
N SER A 18 4.24 15.12 -0.39
CA SER A 18 5.66 15.20 -0.74
C SER A 18 6.60 15.34 0.46
N GLN A 19 6.10 15.80 1.62
CA GLN A 19 6.87 15.92 2.88
C GLN A 19 6.74 14.67 3.76
N PHE A 20 6.49 13.50 3.17
CA PHE A 20 6.14 12.29 3.92
C PHE A 20 7.18 11.90 4.98
N PHE A 21 8.47 11.96 4.65
CA PHE A 21 9.53 11.63 5.60
C PHE A 21 9.73 12.70 6.68
N GLU A 22 9.24 13.91 6.46
CA GLU A 22 9.29 15.03 7.41
C GLU A 22 8.05 15.09 8.31
N SER A 23 6.93 14.49 7.88
CA SER A 23 5.65 14.61 8.58
C SER A 23 5.53 13.71 9.82
N GLY A 24 6.50 12.83 10.07
CA GLY A 24 6.46 11.85 11.16
C GLY A 24 5.41 10.75 10.97
N GLU A 25 4.80 10.66 9.79
CA GLU A 25 3.78 9.65 9.50
C GLU A 25 4.46 8.31 9.17
N ILE A 26 4.10 7.27 9.91
CA ILE A 26 4.65 5.92 9.70
C ILE A 26 3.97 5.24 8.51
N ILE A 27 2.68 5.50 8.29
CA ILE A 27 1.87 4.86 7.25
C ILE A 27 1.11 5.92 6.48
N THR A 28 1.27 5.98 5.15
CA THR A 28 0.47 6.83 4.27
C THR A 28 -0.15 6.05 3.12
N ARG A 29 -1.14 6.65 2.45
CA ARG A 29 -1.80 6.09 1.27
C ARG A 29 -1.72 7.00 0.04
N ILE A 30 -1.56 6.40 -1.13
CA ILE A 30 -1.74 6.99 -2.45
C ILE A 30 -3.04 6.42 -3.02
N GLY A 31 -3.94 7.29 -3.49
CA GLY A 31 -5.29 6.89 -3.92
C GLY A 31 -6.35 6.94 -2.79
N THR A 32 -7.54 6.48 -3.11
CA THR A 32 -8.76 6.55 -2.29
C THR A 32 -9.45 5.21 -2.05
N GLY A 33 -9.05 4.18 -2.78
CA GLY A 33 -9.59 2.84 -2.66
C GLY A 33 -9.15 2.15 -1.37
N SER A 34 -9.38 0.85 -1.32
CA SER A 34 -8.95 0.02 -0.20
C SER A 34 -7.43 -0.16 -0.20
N LEU A 35 -6.86 -0.44 0.97
CA LEU A 35 -5.44 -0.68 1.17
C LEU A 35 -5.06 -2.18 1.10
N GLY A 36 -6.07 -3.06 1.06
CA GLY A 36 -5.90 -4.51 1.16
C GLY A 36 -5.59 -5.00 2.58
N GLY A 37 -5.71 -6.31 2.79
CA GLY A 37 -5.67 -6.94 4.12
C GLY A 37 -4.33 -6.78 4.84
N LYS A 38 -3.21 -6.88 4.12
CA LYS A 38 -1.86 -6.79 4.73
C LYS A 38 -1.57 -5.37 5.23
N ALA A 39 -1.85 -4.36 4.41
CA ALA A 39 -1.65 -2.97 4.80
C ALA A 39 -2.59 -2.56 5.96
N LEU A 40 -3.86 -2.98 5.91
CA LEU A 40 -4.80 -2.75 7.02
C LEU A 40 -4.36 -3.46 8.31
N GLY A 41 -3.86 -4.70 8.20
CA GLY A 41 -3.29 -5.44 9.32
C GLY A 41 -2.08 -4.73 9.94
N LEU A 42 -1.16 -4.22 9.10
CA LEU A 42 -0.02 -3.41 9.57
C LEU A 42 -0.47 -2.11 10.25
N ALA A 43 -1.45 -1.40 9.69
CA ALA A 43 -2.02 -0.20 10.32
C ALA A 43 -2.66 -0.51 11.67
N PHE A 44 -3.42 -1.59 11.75
CA PHE A 44 -4.02 -2.06 13.00
C PHE A 44 -2.97 -2.44 14.05
N ILE A 45 -1.92 -3.18 13.66
CA ILE A 45 -0.82 -3.54 14.56
C ILE A 45 -0.09 -2.29 15.03
N LYS A 46 0.18 -1.34 14.13
CA LYS A 46 0.83 -0.06 14.47
C LYS A 46 0.06 0.73 15.52
N ASP A 47 -1.25 0.88 15.33
CA ASP A 47 -2.09 1.59 16.30
C ASP A 47 -2.18 0.81 17.63
N THR A 48 -2.22 -0.52 17.59
CA THR A 48 -2.25 -1.37 18.79
C THR A 48 -0.96 -1.27 19.59
N LEU A 49 0.20 -1.36 18.94
CA LEU A 49 1.50 -1.26 19.59
C LEU A 49 1.69 0.12 20.22
N THR A 50 1.39 1.19 19.47
CA THR A 50 1.55 2.57 19.93
C THR A 50 0.61 2.92 21.09
N SER A 51 -0.58 2.32 21.16
CA SER A 51 -1.58 2.62 22.21
C SER A 51 -1.48 1.74 23.45
N LYS A 52 -0.92 0.53 23.34
CA LYS A 52 -0.95 -0.47 24.43
C LYS A 52 0.41 -0.86 24.98
N ILE A 53 1.50 -0.62 24.25
CA ILE A 53 2.83 -0.98 24.68
C ILE A 53 3.57 0.28 25.08
N ASP A 54 3.99 0.32 26.34
CA ASP A 54 4.96 1.29 26.81
C ASP A 54 6.37 0.73 26.57
N PRO A 55 7.18 1.34 25.69
CA PRO A 55 8.54 0.89 25.40
C PRO A 55 9.44 0.84 26.65
N SER A 56 9.18 1.65 27.68
CA SER A 56 10.02 1.66 28.90
C SER A 56 9.95 0.36 29.68
N ASN A 57 8.89 -0.44 29.50
CA ASN A 57 8.72 -1.72 30.17
C ASN A 57 9.59 -2.83 29.56
N TYR A 58 10.23 -2.58 28.41
CA TYR A 58 11.00 -3.57 27.66
C TYR A 58 12.38 -3.03 27.27
N GLY A 59 13.20 -2.69 28.27
CA GLY A 59 14.45 -1.94 28.11
C GLY A 59 15.52 -2.54 27.17
N ASN A 60 15.38 -3.80 26.74
CA ASN A 60 16.28 -4.47 25.79
C ASN A 60 15.60 -4.85 24.46
N ILE A 61 14.35 -4.45 24.22
CA ILE A 61 13.60 -4.76 23.00
C ILE A 61 13.17 -3.46 22.31
N THR A 62 13.59 -3.27 21.07
CA THR A 62 13.12 -2.15 20.23
C THR A 62 12.09 -2.67 19.24
N VAL A 63 10.86 -2.17 19.34
CA VAL A 63 9.80 -2.43 18.35
C VAL A 63 9.77 -1.26 17.38
N ASN A 64 10.09 -1.52 16.12
CA ASN A 64 10.07 -0.51 15.06
C ASN A 64 9.11 -0.93 13.94
N ILE A 65 8.35 0.04 13.43
CA ILE A 65 7.47 -0.15 12.27
C ILE A 65 8.05 0.67 11.13
N PRO A 66 8.51 0.04 10.04
CA PRO A 66 9.06 0.77 8.91
C PRO A 66 8.06 1.77 8.35
N THR A 67 8.55 2.94 7.97
CA THR A 67 7.77 3.91 7.22
C THR A 67 7.31 3.30 5.89
N LEU A 68 6.01 3.36 5.60
CA LEU A 68 5.40 2.71 4.45
C LEU A 68 4.38 3.60 3.74
N ALA A 69 4.42 3.58 2.40
CA ALA A 69 3.41 4.17 1.53
C ALA A 69 2.64 3.05 0.85
N VAL A 70 1.31 3.11 0.90
CA VAL A 70 0.41 2.10 0.34
C VAL A 70 -0.28 2.64 -0.89
N ILE A 71 -0.16 1.94 -2.02
CA ILE A 71 -0.92 2.25 -3.23
C ILE A 71 -2.29 1.56 -3.10
N ALA A 72 -3.35 2.36 -3.08
CA ALA A 72 -4.72 1.87 -2.93
C ALA A 72 -5.26 1.24 -4.22
N THR A 73 -6.27 0.39 -4.08
CA THR A 73 -6.80 -0.44 -5.18
C THR A 73 -7.36 0.34 -6.35
N ASP A 74 -7.86 1.56 -6.14
CA ASP A 74 -8.34 2.44 -7.21
C ASP A 74 -7.24 2.81 -8.22
N SER A 75 -5.97 2.78 -7.79
CA SER A 75 -4.83 2.95 -8.69
C SER A 75 -4.68 1.78 -9.66
N PHE A 76 -4.96 0.56 -9.20
CA PHE A 76 -4.96 -0.63 -10.06
C PHE A 76 -6.14 -0.59 -11.03
N ASP A 77 -7.34 -0.21 -10.55
CA ASP A 77 -8.51 -0.07 -11.41
C ASP A 77 -8.27 0.96 -12.52
N ARG A 78 -7.66 2.11 -12.17
CA ARG A 78 -7.30 3.14 -13.14
C ARG A 78 -6.25 2.65 -14.13
N PHE A 79 -5.24 1.93 -13.68
CA PHE A 79 -4.21 1.31 -14.53
C PHE A 79 -4.86 0.35 -15.55
N MET A 80 -5.79 -0.50 -15.10
CA MET A 80 -6.49 -1.42 -15.99
C MET A 80 -7.33 -0.68 -17.04
N GLN A 81 -8.02 0.40 -16.65
CA GLN A 81 -8.85 1.22 -17.55
C GLN A 81 -8.04 1.92 -18.64
N ILE A 82 -6.97 2.66 -18.30
CA ILE A 82 -6.24 3.47 -19.30
C ILE A 82 -5.50 2.61 -20.33
N ASN A 83 -5.18 1.38 -19.95
CA ASN A 83 -4.49 0.42 -20.80
C ASN A 83 -5.45 -0.54 -21.53
N ASN A 84 -6.77 -0.33 -21.41
CA ASN A 84 -7.82 -1.20 -21.96
C ASN A 84 -7.65 -2.69 -21.59
N LEU A 85 -7.07 -2.98 -20.42
CA LEU A 85 -6.77 -4.35 -20.01
C LEU A 85 -8.03 -5.11 -19.57
N TYR A 86 -9.09 -4.41 -19.17
CA TYR A 86 -10.38 -5.06 -18.87
C TYR A 86 -11.07 -5.66 -20.10
N GLU A 87 -10.70 -5.21 -21.30
CA GLU A 87 -11.27 -5.72 -22.57
C GLU A 87 -10.56 -7.00 -23.04
N ILE A 88 -9.45 -7.38 -22.39
CA ILE A 88 -8.69 -8.57 -22.71
C ILE A 88 -9.23 -9.74 -21.88
N ASP A 89 -9.60 -10.82 -22.56
CA ASP A 89 -9.92 -12.08 -21.90
C ASP A 89 -8.63 -12.82 -21.53
N PHE A 90 -8.22 -12.70 -20.26
CA PHE A 90 -7.03 -13.35 -19.74
C PHE A 90 -7.26 -14.82 -19.33
N SER A 91 -8.50 -15.34 -19.32
CA SER A 91 -8.83 -16.63 -18.72
C SER A 91 -8.14 -17.83 -19.39
N GLU A 92 -7.94 -17.76 -20.71
CA GLU A 92 -7.30 -18.80 -21.51
C GLU A 92 -5.88 -18.41 -21.98
N MET A 93 -5.34 -17.29 -21.48
CA MET A 93 -4.02 -16.80 -21.89
C MET A 93 -2.91 -17.43 -21.04
N PRO A 94 -1.79 -17.86 -21.67
CA PRO A 94 -0.59 -18.23 -20.94
C PRO A 94 -0.04 -17.09 -20.07
N ASP A 95 0.50 -17.42 -18.89
CA ASP A 95 1.02 -16.45 -17.92
C ASP A 95 2.04 -15.46 -18.50
N ASP A 96 2.91 -15.90 -19.41
CA ASP A 96 3.89 -15.05 -20.08
C ASP A 96 3.25 -13.99 -20.98
N ARG A 97 2.13 -14.35 -21.63
CA ARG A 97 1.32 -13.41 -22.44
C ARG A 97 0.58 -12.41 -21.56
N ILE A 98 0.06 -12.85 -20.41
CA ILE A 98 -0.54 -11.96 -19.41
C ILE A 98 0.54 -10.99 -18.91
N ALA A 99 1.69 -11.49 -18.45
CA ALA A 99 2.79 -10.67 -17.96
C ALA A 99 3.26 -9.65 -19.00
N HIS A 100 3.39 -10.06 -20.26
CA HIS A 100 3.77 -9.17 -21.36
C HIS A 100 2.73 -8.04 -21.57
N ALA A 101 1.43 -8.32 -21.46
CA ALA A 101 0.40 -7.28 -21.56
C ALA A 101 0.55 -6.22 -20.45
N PHE A 102 0.76 -6.65 -19.20
CA PHE A 102 0.96 -5.74 -18.07
C PHE A 102 2.30 -5.00 -18.12
N GLN A 103 3.36 -5.60 -18.67
CA GLN A 103 4.68 -4.98 -18.79
C GLN A 103 4.74 -3.89 -19.87
N ASN A 104 3.90 -3.97 -20.90
CA ASN A 104 3.80 -2.94 -21.94
C ASN A 104 2.79 -1.83 -21.62
N ALA A 105 2.07 -1.95 -20.52
CA ALA A 105 1.09 -0.98 -20.07
C ALA A 105 1.77 0.22 -19.39
N GLU A 106 1.10 1.37 -19.42
CA GLU A 106 1.58 2.60 -18.79
C GLU A 106 0.96 2.82 -17.41
N LEU A 107 1.75 3.36 -16.47
CA LEU A 107 1.22 3.79 -15.18
C LEU A 107 0.36 5.05 -15.34
N PRO A 108 -0.75 5.20 -14.60
CA PRO A 108 -1.51 6.44 -14.56
C PRO A 108 -0.62 7.65 -14.26
N PRO A 109 -0.77 8.79 -14.98
CA PRO A 109 0.11 9.95 -14.80
C PRO A 109 0.18 10.47 -13.36
N GLU A 110 -0.94 10.45 -12.64
CA GLU A 110 -1.04 10.87 -11.24
C GLU A 110 -0.21 9.95 -10.33
N LEU A 111 -0.37 8.62 -10.51
CA LEU A 111 0.39 7.62 -9.76
C LEU A 111 1.89 7.75 -10.05
N ASN A 112 2.28 7.92 -11.32
CA ASN A 112 3.68 8.13 -11.69
C ASN A 112 4.26 9.40 -11.03
N GLY A 113 3.48 10.48 -10.96
CA GLY A 113 3.86 11.70 -10.25
C GLY A 113 4.10 11.48 -8.75
N ASP A 114 3.18 10.79 -8.08
CA ASP A 114 3.31 10.48 -6.65
C ASP A 114 4.47 9.54 -6.36
N LEU A 115 4.68 8.51 -7.19
CA LEU A 115 5.82 7.59 -7.06
C LEU A 115 7.16 8.31 -7.26
N ARG A 116 7.25 9.22 -8.24
CA ARG A 116 8.46 10.04 -8.44
C ARG A 116 8.78 10.91 -7.23
N ARG A 117 7.76 11.50 -6.60
CA ARG A 117 7.92 12.26 -5.36
C ARG A 117 8.36 11.36 -4.21
N LEU A 118 7.74 10.18 -4.06
CA LEU A 118 8.09 9.21 -3.04
C LEU A 118 9.57 8.80 -3.14
N ILE A 119 10.04 8.44 -4.33
CA ILE A 119 11.42 7.94 -4.50
C ILE A 119 12.48 9.05 -4.50
N ALA A 120 12.10 10.33 -4.66
CA ALA A 120 13.04 11.44 -4.66
C ALA A 120 13.80 11.57 -3.32
N ASP A 121 13.11 11.24 -2.22
CA ASP A 121 13.64 11.33 -0.86
C ASP A 121 14.18 10.00 -0.33
N VAL A 122 13.91 8.89 -1.02
CA VAL A 122 14.35 7.55 -0.61
C VAL A 122 15.80 7.32 -1.04
N ARG A 123 16.68 7.10 -0.06
CA ARG A 123 18.12 6.80 -0.27
C ARG A 123 18.52 5.38 0.09
N THR A 124 17.53 4.51 0.34
CA THR A 124 17.72 3.12 0.77
C THR A 124 16.94 2.17 -0.15
N PRO A 125 17.29 0.86 -0.18
CA PRO A 125 16.51 -0.12 -0.93
C PRO A 125 15.05 -0.19 -0.49
N LEU A 126 14.13 -0.24 -1.45
CA LEU A 126 12.69 -0.38 -1.19
C LEU A 126 12.24 -1.83 -1.30
N ALA A 127 11.42 -2.25 -0.33
CA ALA A 127 10.67 -3.50 -0.43
C ALA A 127 9.27 -3.21 -0.99
N ILE A 128 8.93 -3.81 -2.13
CA ILE A 128 7.60 -3.71 -2.74
C ILE A 128 6.84 -5.00 -2.43
N ARG A 129 5.65 -4.90 -1.84
CA ARG A 129 4.84 -6.04 -1.40
C ARG A 129 3.39 -5.87 -1.84
N SER A 130 2.78 -6.94 -2.36
CA SER A 130 1.37 -6.96 -2.72
C SER A 130 0.47 -7.07 -1.47
N SER A 131 -0.60 -6.29 -1.44
CA SER A 131 -1.65 -6.30 -0.41
C SER A 131 -3.00 -6.53 -1.08
N SER A 132 -3.44 -7.79 -1.16
CA SER A 132 -4.71 -8.20 -1.78
C SER A 132 -5.91 -7.80 -0.92
N LEU A 133 -7.09 -7.72 -1.55
CA LEU A 133 -8.38 -7.51 -0.86
C LEU A 133 -8.89 -8.76 -0.16
N LEU A 134 -8.57 -9.94 -0.70
CA LEU A 134 -8.97 -11.22 -0.14
C LEU A 134 -7.90 -11.69 0.85
N GLU A 135 -8.35 -12.06 2.05
CA GLU A 135 -7.64 -13.05 2.86
C GLU A 135 -7.82 -14.40 2.15
N ASP A 136 -6.73 -15.13 1.94
CA ASP A 136 -6.77 -16.47 1.33
C ASP A 136 -7.68 -17.44 2.11
#